data_AF-A0A3D2NE34-F1
#
_entry.id   AF-A0A3D2NE34-F1
#
_cell.length_a   1.000
_cell.length_b   1.000
_cell.length_c   1.000
_cell.angle_alpha   90.00
_cell.angle_beta   90.00
_cell.angle_gamma   90.00
#
_symmetry.space_group_name_H-M   'P 1'
#
loop_
_entity.id
_entity.type
_entity.pdbx_description
1 polymer ?
#
loop_
_entity_poly.entity_id
_entity_poly.type
_entity_poly.pdbx_seq_one_letter_code
_entity_poly.pdbx_strand_id
1 'polypeptide(L)'
;MLRAAREDIAAAKLRDPAARGGVEIALLYPGLHAVWSHRVAHALWVRGLRFPARALSQITRWLTGIEIHPGARIGSRFFIDHGMGVVIGETAVVGDDV
;
A
#
# COMPACT_ATOMS: atom_id res chain seq x y z
N MET A 1 -6.85 1.07 -11.03
CA MET A 1 -5.95 0.15 -10.31
C MET A 1 -4.70 -0.19 -11.11
N LEU A 2 -4.80 -0.77 -12.32
CA LEU A 2 -3.59 -1.12 -13.12
C LEU A 2 -2.67 0.08 -13.44
N ARG A 3 -3.23 1.25 -13.77
CA ARG A 3 -2.44 2.48 -13.98
C ARG A 3 -1.69 2.89 -12.71
N ALA A 4 -2.38 2.95 -11.57
CA ALA A 4 -1.78 3.30 -10.28
C ALA A 4 -0.65 2.32 -9.90
N ALA A 5 -0.86 1.01 -10.07
CA ALA A 5 0.17 0.02 -9.80
C ALA A 5 1.44 0.23 -10.67
N ARG A 6 1.28 0.60 -11.95
CA ARG A 6 2.41 0.94 -12.82
C ARG A 6 3.16 2.19 -12.34
N GLU A 7 2.43 3.21 -11.92
CA GLU A 7 3.01 4.45 -11.36
C GLU A 7 3.74 4.17 -10.03
N ASP A 8 3.15 3.35 -9.16
CA ASP A 8 3.77 2.96 -7.88
C ASP A 8 5.06 2.14 -8.11
N ILE A 9 5.08 1.22 -9.09
CA ILE A 9 6.30 0.47 -9.48
C ILE A 9 7.37 1.42 -10.03
N ALA A 10 6.99 2.38 -10.86
CA ALA A 10 7.94 3.36 -11.39
C ALA A 10 8.53 4.24 -10.28
N ALA A 11 7.70 4.65 -9.31
CA ALA A 11 8.13 5.41 -8.13
C ALA A 11 9.11 4.60 -7.26
N ALA A 12 8.80 3.33 -6.98
CA ALA A 12 9.70 2.43 -6.26
C ALA A 12 11.04 2.29 -6.97
N LYS A 13 11.04 2.04 -8.29
CA LYS A 13 12.26 1.92 -9.09
C LYS A 13 13.12 3.19 -9.08
N LEU A 14 12.48 4.37 -9.02
CA LEU A 14 13.18 5.65 -8.99
C LEU A 14 13.83 5.91 -7.63
N ARG A 15 13.20 5.45 -6.54
CA ARG A 15 13.59 5.80 -5.16
C ARG A 15 14.47 4.76 -4.49
N ASP A 16 14.42 3.50 -4.93
CA ASP A 16 15.21 2.42 -4.37
C ASP A 16 16.35 1.98 -5.33
N PRO A 17 17.62 2.28 -5.01
CA PRO A 17 18.77 1.84 -5.80
C PRO A 17 18.94 0.32 -5.90
N ALA A 18 18.35 -0.46 -4.98
CA ALA A 18 18.41 -1.91 -5.00
C ALA A 18 17.46 -2.53 -6.04
N ALA A 19 16.50 -1.76 -6.55
CA ALA A 19 15.44 -2.26 -7.42
C ALA A 19 15.96 -2.57 -8.84
N ARG A 20 16.01 -3.85 -9.22
CA ARG A 20 16.63 -4.28 -10.49
C ARG A 20 15.65 -4.35 -11.67
N GLY A 21 14.34 -4.38 -11.41
CA GLY A 21 13.34 -4.46 -12.48
C GLY A 21 11.89 -4.42 -11.98
N GLY A 22 10.96 -4.06 -12.88
CA GLY A 22 9.54 -3.90 -12.53
C GLY A 22 8.86 -5.19 -12.06
N VAL A 23 9.28 -6.35 -12.58
CA VAL A 23 8.73 -7.66 -12.17
C VAL A 23 9.19 -8.02 -10.76
N GLU A 24 10.47 -7.82 -10.46
CA GLU A 24 11.02 -8.02 -9.11
C GLU A 24 10.30 -7.13 -8.10
N ILE A 25 10.16 -5.84 -8.43
CA ILE A 25 9.42 -4.88 -7.62
C ILE A 25 7.98 -5.34 -7.38
N ALA A 26 7.26 -5.71 -8.44
CA ALA A 26 5.86 -6.09 -8.33
C ALA A 26 5.64 -7.36 -7.48
N LEU A 27 6.57 -8.31 -7.54
CA LEU A 27 6.42 -9.61 -6.90
C LEU A 27 7.00 -9.66 -5.48
N LEU A 28 8.02 -8.86 -5.19
CA LEU A 28 8.81 -9.03 -3.96
C LEU A 28 8.75 -7.83 -3.00
N TYR A 29 8.10 -6.72 -3.36
CA TYR A 29 8.09 -5.52 -2.51
C TYR A 29 6.85 -5.51 -1.60
N PRO A 30 7.00 -5.82 -0.29
CA PRO A 30 5.87 -5.87 0.64
C PRO A 30 5.20 -4.51 0.81
N GLY A 31 5.96 -3.42 0.68
CA GLY A 31 5.44 -2.05 0.69
C GLY A 31 4.37 -1.81 -0.37
N LEU A 32 4.63 -2.22 -1.62
CA LEU A 32 3.68 -2.09 -2.71
C LEU A 32 2.47 -3.01 -2.51
N HIS A 33 2.67 -4.23 -2.02
CA HIS A 33 1.57 -5.14 -1.70
C HIS A 33 0.64 -4.53 -0.64
N ALA A 34 1.20 -3.89 0.38
CA ALA A 34 0.43 -3.20 1.41
C ALA A 34 -0.36 -2.02 0.85
N VAL A 35 0.25 -1.18 0.00
CA VAL A 35 -0.42 -0.05 -0.65
C VAL A 35 -1.56 -0.54 -1.56
N TRP A 36 -1.32 -1.54 -2.40
CA TRP A 36 -2.35 -2.06 -3.31
C TRP A 36 -3.51 -2.70 -2.57
N SER A 37 -3.21 -3.51 -1.54
CA SER A 37 -4.24 -4.08 -0.68
C SER A 37 -5.03 -3.00 0.06
N HIS A 38 -4.35 -1.97 0.58
CA HIS A 38 -5.02 -0.81 1.18
C HIS A 38 -5.96 -0.13 0.19
N ARG A 39 -5.57 0.08 -1.08
CA ARG A 39 -6.47 0.69 -2.07
C ARG A 39 -7.76 -0.12 -2.27
N VAL A 40 -7.69 -1.45 -2.19
CA VAL A 40 -8.88 -2.33 -2.20
C VAL A 40 -9.67 -2.21 -0.89
N ALA A 41 -9.00 -2.28 0.25
CA ALA A 41 -9.62 -2.19 1.58
C ALA A 41 -10.32 -0.84 1.79
N HIS A 42 -9.69 0.26 1.37
CA HIS A 42 -10.27 1.61 1.38
C HIS A 42 -11.52 1.67 0.53
N ALA A 43 -11.49 1.07 -0.67
CA ALA A 43 -12.65 1.02 -1.54
C ALA A 43 -13.81 0.21 -0.91
N LEU A 44 -13.54 -0.85 -0.15
CA LEU A 44 -14.57 -1.55 0.63
C LEU A 44 -15.09 -0.69 1.79
N TRP A 45 -14.18 -0.01 2.49
CA TRP A 45 -14.48 0.84 3.64
C TRP A 45 -15.45 1.97 3.29
N VAL A 46 -15.17 2.70 2.20
CA VAL A 46 -16.03 3.81 1.73
C VAL A 46 -17.40 3.33 1.23
N ARG A 47 -17.55 2.05 0.89
CA ARG A 47 -18.83 1.42 0.53
C ARG A 47 -19.60 0.88 1.74
N GLY A 48 -19.14 1.15 2.96
CA GLY A 48 -19.77 0.69 4.20
C GLY A 48 -19.45 -0.76 4.58
N LEU A 49 -18.65 -1.48 3.77
CA LEU A 49 -18.21 -2.84 4.05
C LEU A 49 -17.03 -2.84 5.04
N ARG A 50 -17.28 -2.36 6.27
CA ARG A 50 -16.23 -2.07 7.27
C ARG A 50 -15.51 -3.32 7.77
N PHE A 51 -16.25 -4.39 8.07
CA PHE A 51 -15.67 -5.65 8.53
C PHE A 51 -14.71 -6.28 7.50
N PRO A 52 -15.11 -6.55 6.25
CA PRO A 52 -14.18 -7.13 5.27
C PRO A 52 -13.02 -6.19 4.94
N ALA A 53 -13.22 -4.87 4.96
CA ALA A 53 -12.12 -3.91 4.83
C ALA A 53 -11.08 -4.05 5.96
N ARG A 54 -11.53 -4.14 7.23
CA ARG A 54 -10.62 -4.37 8.38
C ARG A 54 -9.97 -5.74 8.34
N ALA A 55 -10.71 -6.79 7.98
CA ALA A 55 -10.16 -8.13 7.84
C ALA A 55 -9.04 -8.14 6.78
N LEU A 56 -9.25 -7.54 5.61
CA LEU A 56 -8.23 -7.42 4.57
C LEU A 56 -7.00 -6.64 5.05
N SER A 57 -7.21 -5.53 5.77
CA SER A 57 -6.11 -4.75 6.37
C SER A 57 -5.28 -5.59 7.36
N GLN A 58 -5.92 -6.42 8.20
CA GLN A 58 -5.19 -7.30 9.13
C GLN A 58 -4.48 -8.46 8.43
N ILE A 59 -5.08 -9.06 7.40
CA ILE A 59 -4.42 -10.08 6.56
C ILE A 59 -3.17 -9.48 5.90
N THR A 60 -3.28 -8.25 5.39
CA THR A 60 -2.15 -7.52 4.78
C THR A 60 -1.05 -7.29 5.79
N ARG A 61 -1.38 -6.85 7.01
CA ARG A 61 -0.43 -6.69 8.11
C ARG A 61 0.29 -7.99 8.43
N TRP A 62 -0.43 -9.11 8.48
CA TRP A 62 0.18 -10.41 8.75
C TRP A 62 1.16 -10.85 7.66
N LEU A 63 0.84 -10.60 6.39
CA LEU A 63 1.69 -10.98 5.26
C LEU A 63 2.91 -10.06 5.04
N THR A 64 2.77 -8.77 5.36
CA THR A 64 3.76 -7.73 4.98
C THR A 64 4.46 -7.09 6.17
N GLY A 65 3.92 -7.22 7.38
CA GLY A 65 4.36 -6.46 8.56
C GLY A 65 3.93 -4.99 8.57
N ILE A 66 3.15 -4.54 7.58
CA ILE A 66 2.68 -3.16 7.43
C ILE A 66 1.18 -3.08 7.75
N GLU A 67 0.80 -2.22 8.70
CA GLU A 67 -0.60 -1.93 8.98
C GLU A 67 -1.02 -0.60 8.36
N ILE A 68 -1.99 -0.66 7.44
CA ILE A 68 -2.66 0.53 6.94
C ILE A 68 -4.15 0.40 7.22
N HIS A 69 -4.69 1.30 8.03
CA HIS A 69 -6.12 1.31 8.31
C HIS A 69 -6.91 1.62 7.03
N PRO A 70 -8.03 0.93 6.73
CA PRO A 70 -8.82 1.18 5.52
C PRO A 70 -9.38 2.61 5.43
N GLY A 71 -9.59 3.27 6.55
CA GLY A 71 -10.05 4.67 6.61
C GLY A 71 -8.98 5.71 6.22
N ALA A 72 -7.69 5.34 6.23
CA ALA A 72 -6.61 6.24 5.86
C ALA A 72 -6.78 6.72 4.42
N ARG A 73 -6.37 7.97 4.15
CA ARG A 73 -6.39 8.56 2.81
C ARG A 73 -4.96 8.65 2.30
N ILE A 74 -4.66 7.89 1.25
CA ILE A 74 -3.31 7.80 0.69
C ILE A 74 -3.33 8.24 -0.77
N GLY A 75 -2.45 9.20 -1.10
CA GLY A 75 -2.23 9.72 -2.44
C GLY A 75 -1.63 8.71 -3.42
N SER A 76 -1.20 9.23 -4.56
CA SER A 76 -0.57 8.50 -5.66
C SER A 76 0.94 8.40 -5.44
N ARG A 77 1.58 7.35 -5.97
CA ARG A 77 3.04 7.15 -5.90
C ARG A 77 3.58 7.12 -4.46
N PHE A 78 2.76 6.64 -3.54
CA PHE A 78 3.16 6.40 -2.16
C PHE A 78 4.04 5.15 -2.09
N PHE A 79 5.24 5.28 -1.54
CA PHE A 79 6.22 4.22 -1.46
C PHE A 79 6.64 3.94 -0.01
N ILE A 80 6.56 2.66 0.37
CA ILE A 80 7.04 2.17 1.67
C ILE A 80 8.23 1.25 1.39
N ASP A 81 9.43 1.70 1.76
CA ASP A 81 10.64 0.88 1.62
C ASP A 81 10.83 -0.03 2.84
N HIS A 82 11.16 -1.31 2.60
CA HIS A 82 11.18 -2.42 3.56
C HIS A 82 9.87 -2.69 4.33
N GLY A 83 9.39 -1.71 5.12
CA GLY A 83 8.03 -1.61 5.63
C GLY A 83 7.68 -2.33 6.94
N MET A 84 8.53 -3.24 7.45
CA MET A 84 8.23 -3.93 8.72
C MET A 84 7.99 -2.94 9.87
N GLY A 85 6.84 -3.05 10.53
CA GLY A 85 6.47 -2.22 11.69
C GLY A 85 5.83 -0.87 11.36
N VAL A 86 5.63 -0.54 10.07
CA VAL A 86 4.89 0.66 9.67
C VAL A 86 3.42 0.54 10.08
N VAL A 87 2.88 1.59 10.70
CA VAL A 87 1.47 1.69 11.11
C VAL A 87 0.89 3.04 10.66
N ILE A 88 -0.18 3.02 9.86
CA ILE A 88 -0.91 4.19 9.39
C ILE A 88 -2.35 4.13 9.89
N GLY A 89 -2.71 5.07 10.77
CA GLY A 89 -3.99 5.11 11.49
C GLY A 89 -5.19 5.53 10.64
N GLU A 90 -6.39 5.34 11.18
CA GLU A 90 -7.66 5.56 10.49
C GLU A 90 -7.84 6.97 9.92
N THR A 91 -7.41 7.99 10.65
CA THR A 91 -7.61 9.39 10.29
C THR A 91 -6.44 10.00 9.53
N ALA A 92 -5.40 9.20 9.23
CA ALA A 92 -4.22 9.67 8.56
C ALA A 92 -4.52 10.12 7.12
N VAL A 93 -3.85 11.20 6.72
CA VAL A 93 -3.86 11.70 5.34
C VAL A 93 -2.41 11.78 4.89
N VAL A 94 -2.08 11.02 3.85
CA VAL A 94 -0.77 10.99 3.19
C VAL A 94 -0.94 11.52 1.78
N GLY A 95 -0.14 12.52 1.41
CA GLY A 95 -0.18 13.15 0.10
C GLY A 95 0.38 12.28 -1.02
N ASP A 96 0.48 12.88 -2.21
CA ASP A 96 1.15 12.27 -3.35
C ASP A 96 2.68 12.27 -3.14
N ASP A 97 3.36 11.31 -3.78
CA ASP A 97 4.84 11.25 -3.83
C ASP A 97 5.54 11.15 -2.47
N VAL A 98 4.86 10.61 -1.46
CA VAL A 98 5.47 10.28 -0.16
C VAL A 98 6.22 8.97 -0.22
#